data_AF-C5A1N4-F1
#
_entry.id   AF-C5A1N4-F1
#
_cell.length_a   1.000
_cell.length_b   1.000
_cell.length_c   1.000
_cell.angle_alpha   90.00
_cell.angle_beta   90.00
_cell.angle_gamma   90.00
#
_symmetry.space_group_name_H-M   'P 1'
#
loop_
_entity.id
_entity.type
_entity.pdbx_description
1 polymer ?
#
loop_
_entity_poly.entity_id
_entity_poly.type
_entity_poly.pdbx_seq_one_letter_code
_entity_poly.pdbx_strand_id
1 'polypeptide(L)'
;MRDIDELDARVKIIATLIVGISLLHASRGLALFMAFILTIPLMQRKAFTPGFLTFSLVGLLGGVDYFLRLLALMELGLLFSETMDAGELTGALLNLRLPSDVALSAGLVVNGLQNLERLYREISEAQASRGVKGSFTSLKARIVPLLIGTVLLGTELGEAIEARGYQGDLRLPYRGKFGLEEALILAGSVLLLAVNLI
;
A
#
# COMPACT_ATOMS: atom_id res chain seq x y z
N MET A 1 2.37 -29.02 -16.93
CA MET A 1 2.06 -28.59 -15.55
C MET A 1 1.27 -27.31 -15.69
N ARG A 2 0.03 -27.34 -15.20
CA ARG A 2 -1.01 -26.35 -15.51
C ARG A 2 -0.77 -25.19 -14.54
N ASP A 3 -0.37 -24.01 -15.03
CA ASP A 3 -0.37 -22.74 -14.27
C ASP A 3 -1.82 -22.41 -13.93
N ILE A 4 -2.29 -23.09 -12.90
CA ILE A 4 -3.57 -22.92 -12.24
C ILE A 4 -3.37 -21.70 -11.34
N ASP A 5 -4.09 -20.64 -11.67
CA ASP A 5 -4.54 -19.60 -10.74
C ASP A 5 -3.54 -18.49 -10.36
N GLU A 6 -2.78 -17.96 -11.33
CA GLU A 6 -2.21 -16.62 -11.15
C GLU A 6 -3.29 -15.57 -11.46
N LEU A 7 -3.95 -15.11 -10.40
CA LEU A 7 -4.99 -14.09 -10.44
C LEU A 7 -4.53 -12.86 -11.23
N ASP A 8 -5.40 -12.33 -12.09
CA ASP A 8 -5.05 -11.16 -12.88
C ASP A 8 -4.60 -9.96 -12.02
N ALA A 9 -3.38 -9.49 -12.25
CA ALA A 9 -2.78 -8.33 -11.60
C ALA A 9 -3.68 -7.07 -11.64
N ARG A 10 -4.46 -6.85 -12.71
CA ARG A 10 -5.41 -5.72 -12.76
C ARG A 10 -6.49 -5.86 -11.70
N VAL A 11 -7.00 -7.08 -11.56
CA VAL A 11 -8.07 -7.41 -10.61
C VAL A 11 -7.55 -7.27 -9.19
N LYS A 12 -6.31 -7.71 -8.92
CA LYS A 12 -5.64 -7.45 -7.64
C LYS A 12 -5.62 -5.95 -7.32
N ILE A 13 -5.13 -5.10 -8.23
CA ILE A 13 -5.07 -3.62 -8.02
C ILE A 13 -6.46 -3.02 -7.78
N ILE A 14 -7.43 -3.37 -8.63
CA ILE A 14 -8.78 -2.81 -8.53
C ILE A 14 -9.45 -3.26 -7.22
N ALA A 15 -9.36 -4.54 -6.88
CA ALA A 15 -9.93 -5.08 -5.66
C ALA A 15 -9.27 -4.48 -4.41
N THR A 16 -7.93 -4.34 -4.37
CA THR A 16 -7.27 -3.71 -3.22
C THR A 16 -7.64 -2.24 -3.07
N LEU A 17 -7.78 -1.49 -4.17
CA LEU A 17 -8.27 -0.11 -4.14
C LEU A 17 -9.71 -0.04 -3.61
N ILE A 18 -10.62 -0.88 -4.11
CA ILE A 18 -12.02 -0.89 -3.69
C ILE A 18 -12.15 -1.27 -2.21
N VAL A 19 -11.44 -2.32 -1.77
CA VAL A 19 -11.44 -2.75 -0.37
C VAL A 19 -10.82 -1.67 0.51
N GLY A 20 -9.73 -1.05 0.11
CA GLY A 20 -9.11 0.06 0.84
C GLY A 20 -10.05 1.26 1.00
N ILE A 21 -10.72 1.69 -0.07
CA ILE A 21 -11.72 2.76 -0.03
C ILE A 21 -12.91 2.37 0.86
N SER A 22 -13.35 1.12 0.76
CA SER A 22 -14.42 0.61 1.61
C SER A 22 -14.04 0.62 3.08
N LEU A 23 -12.83 0.19 3.42
CA LEU A 23 -12.31 0.25 4.80
C LEU A 23 -12.26 1.69 5.31
N LEU A 24 -11.98 2.68 4.46
CA LEU A 24 -12.02 4.09 4.84
C LEU A 24 -13.45 4.62 5.07
N HIS A 25 -14.46 4.02 4.46
CA HIS A 25 -15.87 4.40 4.62
C HIS A 25 -16.60 3.61 5.71
N ALA A 26 -16.10 2.41 6.06
CA ALA A 26 -16.67 1.49 7.03
C ALA A 26 -16.96 2.15 8.40
N SER A 27 -18.19 2.61 8.58
CA SER A 27 -18.83 3.10 9.81
C SER A 27 -18.21 4.31 10.54
N ARG A 28 -18.55 5.52 10.05
CA ARG A 28 -18.60 6.73 10.92
C ARG A 28 -19.92 6.89 11.67
N GLY A 29 -21.02 6.31 11.20
CA GLY A 29 -22.38 6.61 11.68
C GLY A 29 -22.87 5.78 12.87
N LEU A 30 -22.71 4.45 12.82
CA LEU A 30 -23.39 3.53 13.73
C LEU A 30 -22.83 3.56 15.16
N ALA A 31 -21.50 3.67 15.31
CA ALA A 31 -20.84 3.81 16.60
C ALA A 31 -21.18 5.15 17.30
N LEU A 32 -21.22 6.26 16.54
CA LEU A 32 -21.62 7.57 17.07
C LEU A 32 -23.12 7.60 17.42
N PHE A 33 -23.98 6.97 16.62
CA PHE A 33 -25.42 6.88 16.86
C PHE A 33 -25.76 6.00 18.09
N MET A 34 -25.12 4.84 18.22
CA MET A 34 -25.25 3.99 19.42
C MET A 34 -24.73 4.67 20.68
N ALA A 35 -23.59 5.36 20.59
CA ALA A 35 -23.07 6.18 21.68
C ALA A 35 -24.03 7.32 22.08
N PHE A 36 -24.66 7.98 21.10
CA PHE A 36 -25.64 9.04 21.36
C PHE A 36 -26.91 8.49 22.02
N ILE A 37 -27.44 7.34 21.56
CA ILE A 37 -28.64 6.72 22.15
C ILE A 37 -28.37 6.20 23.57
N LEU A 38 -27.21 5.60 23.82
CA LEU A 38 -26.87 5.03 25.13
C LEU A 38 -26.66 6.10 26.21
N THR A 39 -26.32 7.34 25.80
CA THR A 39 -25.98 8.43 26.72
C THR A 39 -27.19 9.24 27.18
N ILE A 40 -28.26 9.30 26.37
CA ILE A 40 -29.54 9.94 26.72
C ILE A 40 -30.16 9.37 28.03
N PRO A 41 -30.32 8.05 28.22
CA PRO A 41 -30.91 7.51 29.45
C PRO A 41 -29.99 7.65 30.67
N LEU A 42 -28.67 7.72 30.46
CA LEU A 42 -27.69 7.98 31.52
C LEU A 42 -27.72 9.44 32.00
N MET A 43 -27.97 10.41 31.11
CA MET A 43 -28.17 11.82 31.48
C MET A 43 -29.45 12.06 32.31
N GLN A 44 -30.48 11.24 32.11
CA GLN A 44 -31.74 11.37 32.85
C GLN A 44 -31.62 10.93 34.31
N ARG A 45 -30.62 10.10 34.65
CA ARG A 45 -30.29 9.76 36.04
C ARG A 45 -29.29 10.80 36.55
N LYS A 46 -29.76 11.79 37.32
CA LYS A 46 -29.02 12.91 37.95
C LYS A 46 -27.85 12.52 38.91
N ALA A 47 -27.14 11.43 38.66
CA ALA A 47 -26.21 10.83 39.61
C ALA A 47 -24.75 10.77 39.14
N PHE A 48 -24.36 11.36 38.00
CA PHE A 48 -22.99 11.20 37.52
C PHE A 48 -22.44 12.43 36.81
N THR A 49 -21.19 12.78 37.14
CA THR A 49 -20.41 13.85 36.48
C THR A 49 -20.25 13.51 34.99
N PRO A 50 -20.91 14.25 34.09
CA PRO A 50 -21.36 13.74 32.79
C PRO A 50 -20.32 13.77 31.65
N GLY A 51 -19.08 14.21 31.92
CA GLY A 51 -18.09 14.47 30.86
C GLY A 51 -17.05 13.36 30.63
N PHE A 52 -16.53 12.75 31.71
CA PHE A 52 -15.28 11.98 31.61
C PHE A 52 -15.49 10.53 31.15
N LEU A 53 -16.48 9.81 31.70
CA LEU A 53 -16.75 8.41 31.33
C LEU A 53 -17.34 8.28 29.93
N THR A 54 -18.16 9.24 29.53
CA THR A 54 -18.78 9.34 28.20
C THR A 54 -17.74 9.62 27.13
N PHE A 55 -16.83 10.57 27.39
CA PHE A 55 -15.68 10.82 26.53
C PHE A 55 -14.74 9.61 26.47
N SER A 56 -14.54 8.93 27.60
CA SER A 56 -13.66 7.76 27.68
C SER A 56 -14.17 6.54 26.94
N LEU A 57 -15.45 6.16 27.07
CA LEU A 57 -16.00 4.96 26.40
C LEU A 57 -16.22 5.17 24.90
N VAL A 58 -16.71 6.35 24.49
CA VAL A 58 -16.87 6.69 23.06
C VAL A 58 -15.50 6.86 22.40
N GLY A 59 -14.55 7.48 23.10
CA GLY A 59 -13.17 7.58 22.65
C GLY A 59 -12.46 6.22 22.56
N LEU A 60 -12.74 5.31 23.50
CA LEU A 60 -12.18 3.95 23.48
C LEU A 60 -12.74 3.15 22.29
N LEU A 61 -14.07 3.14 22.10
CA LEU A 61 -14.69 2.43 20.98
C LEU A 61 -14.27 3.00 19.62
N GLY A 62 -14.20 4.33 19.50
CA GLY A 62 -13.65 4.97 18.30
C GLY A 62 -12.18 4.68 18.09
N GLY A 63 -11.37 4.67 19.16
CA GLY A 63 -9.95 4.34 19.10
C GLY A 63 -9.70 2.90 18.65
N VAL A 64 -10.49 1.94 19.14
CA VAL A 64 -10.43 0.54 18.71
C VAL A 64 -10.83 0.40 17.24
N ASP A 65 -11.87 1.10 16.80
CA ASP A 65 -12.28 1.11 15.38
C ASP A 65 -11.15 1.64 14.47
N TYR A 66 -10.56 2.79 14.81
CA TYR A 66 -9.42 3.33 14.05
C TYR A 66 -8.22 2.40 14.05
N PHE A 67 -7.92 1.76 15.18
CA PHE A 67 -6.81 0.82 15.29
C PHE A 67 -7.03 -0.41 14.41
N LEU A 68 -8.21 -1.03 14.47
CA LEU A 68 -8.56 -2.18 13.62
C LEU A 68 -8.55 -1.82 12.14
N ARG A 69 -9.05 -0.64 11.77
CA ARG A 69 -9.01 -0.15 10.39
C ARG A 69 -7.58 0.06 9.90
N LEU A 70 -6.72 0.66 10.72
CA LEU A 70 -5.31 0.84 10.38
C LEU A 70 -4.61 -0.50 10.20
N LEU A 71 -4.86 -1.46 11.09
CA LEU A 71 -4.35 -2.82 10.98
C LEU A 71 -4.83 -3.49 9.69
N ALA A 72 -6.12 -3.39 9.35
CA ALA A 72 -6.67 -3.94 8.11
C ALA A 72 -6.04 -3.32 6.85
N LEU A 73 -5.79 -2.00 6.84
CA LEU A 73 -5.11 -1.32 5.74
C LEU A 73 -3.65 -1.75 5.62
N MET A 74 -2.96 -1.96 6.74
CA MET A 74 -1.58 -2.46 6.74
C MET A 74 -1.52 -3.89 6.18
N GLU A 75 -2.37 -4.80 6.64
CA GLU A 75 -2.46 -6.17 6.14
C GLU A 75 -2.80 -6.21 4.64
N LEU A 76 -3.72 -5.35 4.18
CA LEU A 76 -4.04 -5.23 2.76
C LEU A 76 -2.82 -4.79 1.92
N GLY A 77 -2.03 -3.85 2.45
CA GLY A 77 -0.78 -3.41 1.82
C GLY A 77 0.28 -4.50 1.79
N LEU A 78 0.43 -5.28 2.87
CA LEU A 78 1.34 -6.42 2.92
C LEU A 78 0.94 -7.50 1.91
N LEU A 79 -0.34 -7.88 1.90
CA LEU A 79 -0.86 -8.87 0.95
C LEU A 79 -0.67 -8.43 -0.50
N PHE A 80 -0.90 -7.14 -0.80
CA PHE A 80 -0.60 -6.58 -2.12
C PHE A 80 0.89 -6.68 -2.46
N SER A 81 1.78 -6.34 -1.52
CA SER A 81 3.23 -6.39 -1.74
C SER A 81 3.79 -7.80 -1.90
N GLU A 82 3.21 -8.80 -1.23
CA GLU A 82 3.67 -10.19 -1.28
C GLU A 82 3.16 -10.92 -2.54
N THR A 83 1.99 -10.54 -3.06
CA THR A 83 1.32 -11.23 -4.16
C THR A 83 1.50 -10.58 -5.53
N MET A 84 2.20 -9.44 -5.60
CA MET A 84 2.34 -8.64 -6.81
C MET A 84 3.80 -8.42 -7.15
N ASP A 85 4.23 -8.91 -8.31
CA ASP A 85 5.58 -8.65 -8.83
C ASP A 85 5.66 -7.28 -9.55
N ALA A 86 6.87 -6.73 -9.64
CA ALA A 86 7.11 -5.46 -10.34
C ALA A 86 6.76 -5.55 -11.84
N GLY A 87 6.99 -6.70 -12.47
CA GLY A 87 6.61 -6.94 -13.86
C GLY A 87 5.09 -6.97 -14.05
N GLU A 88 4.39 -7.66 -13.13
CA GLU A 88 2.93 -7.71 -13.09
C GLU A 88 2.31 -6.34 -12.88
N LEU A 89 2.86 -5.54 -11.96
CA LEU A 89 2.44 -4.17 -11.72
C LEU A 89 2.58 -3.31 -12.98
N THR A 90 3.75 -3.33 -13.63
CA THR A 90 3.98 -2.58 -14.87
C THR A 90 2.97 -2.97 -15.95
N GLY A 91 2.80 -4.28 -16.16
CA GLY A 91 1.84 -4.82 -17.10
C GLY A 91 0.41 -4.41 -16.79
N ALA A 92 0.01 -4.46 -15.51
CA ALA A 92 -1.32 -4.07 -15.08
C ALA A 92 -1.59 -2.57 -15.27
N LEU A 93 -0.62 -1.70 -14.97
CA LEU A 93 -0.75 -0.25 -15.14
C LEU A 93 -0.88 0.16 -16.62
N LEU A 94 -0.06 -0.40 -17.52
CA LEU A 94 -0.18 -0.17 -18.97
C LEU A 94 -1.59 -0.52 -19.47
N ASN A 95 -2.11 -1.60 -18.94
CA ASN A 95 -3.39 -2.16 -19.29
C ASN A 95 -4.60 -1.40 -18.72
N LEU A 96 -4.40 -0.70 -17.61
CA LEU A 96 -5.30 0.34 -17.10
C LEU A 96 -5.20 1.64 -17.93
N ARG A 97 -4.45 1.63 -19.05
CA ARG A 97 -4.22 2.76 -19.95
C ARG A 97 -3.47 3.92 -19.32
N LEU A 98 -2.62 3.63 -18.33
CA LEU A 98 -1.67 4.63 -17.85
C LEU A 98 -0.54 4.82 -18.88
N PRO A 99 0.05 6.03 -18.95
CA PRO A 99 1.19 6.28 -19.81
C PRO A 99 2.33 5.29 -19.54
N SER A 100 2.97 4.82 -20.61
CA SER A 100 4.08 3.86 -20.58
C SER A 100 5.20 4.27 -19.63
N ASP A 101 5.56 5.56 -19.62
CA ASP A 101 6.61 6.09 -18.75
C ASP A 101 6.24 5.99 -17.27
N VAL A 102 4.96 6.17 -16.92
CA VAL A 102 4.45 6.05 -15.54
C VAL A 102 4.44 4.59 -15.12
N ALA A 103 3.97 3.69 -15.98
CA ALA A 103 3.96 2.26 -15.69
C ALA A 103 5.38 1.70 -15.53
N LEU A 104 6.29 2.06 -16.45
CA LEU A 104 7.70 1.65 -16.43
C LEU A 104 8.39 2.17 -15.17
N SER A 105 8.24 3.45 -14.85
CA SER A 105 8.85 4.03 -13.66
C SER A 105 8.34 3.38 -12.37
N ALA A 106 7.04 3.09 -12.27
CA ALA A 106 6.49 2.34 -11.13
C ALA A 106 7.14 0.96 -10.98
N GLY A 107 7.26 0.20 -12.07
CA GLY A 107 7.95 -1.10 -12.06
C GLY A 107 9.42 -1.01 -11.69
N LEU A 108 10.12 -0.01 -12.21
CA LEU A 108 11.53 0.26 -11.88
C LEU A 108 11.71 0.62 -10.41
N VAL A 109 10.79 1.39 -9.82
CA VAL A 109 10.83 1.73 -8.40
C VAL A 109 10.65 0.48 -7.54
N VAL A 110 9.66 -0.36 -7.83
CA VAL A 110 9.41 -1.59 -7.05
C VAL A 110 10.61 -2.54 -7.12
N ASN A 111 11.16 -2.78 -8.32
CA ASN A 111 12.40 -3.56 -8.47
C ASN A 111 13.61 -2.87 -7.82
N GLY A 112 13.66 -1.55 -7.89
CA GLY A 112 14.73 -0.72 -7.35
C GLY A 112 14.85 -0.80 -5.83
N LEU A 113 13.75 -1.07 -5.11
CA LEU A 113 13.77 -1.19 -3.64
C LEU A 113 14.71 -2.30 -3.15
N GLN A 114 14.71 -3.46 -3.81
CA GLN A 114 15.59 -4.57 -3.43
C GLN A 114 17.07 -4.21 -3.65
N ASN A 115 17.37 -3.55 -4.78
CA ASN A 115 18.71 -3.05 -5.07
C ASN A 115 19.15 -1.96 -4.07
N LEU A 116 18.22 -1.08 -3.69
CA LEU A 116 18.47 -0.02 -2.73
C LEU A 116 18.77 -0.57 -1.33
N GLU A 117 18.05 -1.60 -0.90
CA GLU A 117 18.30 -2.25 0.39
C GLU A 117 19.70 -2.86 0.43
N ARG A 118 20.09 -3.57 -0.64
CA ARG A 118 21.43 -4.14 -0.76
C ARG A 118 22.51 -3.06 -0.73
N LEU A 119 22.35 -2.01 -1.53
CA LEU A 119 23.30 -0.89 -1.58
C LEU A 119 23.40 -0.20 -0.20
N TYR A 120 22.27 0.00 0.48
CA TYR A 120 22.24 0.57 1.83
C TYR A 120 23.00 -0.31 2.82
N ARG A 121 22.83 -1.64 2.76
CA ARG A 121 23.54 -2.59 3.61
C ARG A 121 25.04 -2.54 3.39
N GLU A 122 25.49 -2.58 2.13
CA GLU A 122 26.90 -2.47 1.75
C GLU A 122 27.53 -1.15 2.24
N ILE A 123 26.83 -0.02 2.07
CA ILE A 123 27.27 1.28 2.58
C ILE A 123 27.31 1.28 4.12
N SER A 124 26.29 0.74 4.77
CA SER A 124 26.21 0.70 6.23
C SER A 124 27.36 -0.11 6.83
N GLU A 125 27.69 -1.26 6.25
CA GLU A 125 28.82 -2.09 6.63
C GLU A 125 30.16 -1.37 6.41
N ALA A 126 30.36 -0.75 5.25
CA ALA A 126 31.57 0.01 4.94
C ALA A 126 31.79 1.19 5.90
N GLN A 127 30.72 1.93 6.25
CA GLN A 127 30.81 3.03 7.21
C GLN A 127 31.04 2.52 8.64
N ALA A 128 30.45 1.38 9.01
CA ALA A 128 30.71 0.75 10.30
C ALA A 128 32.19 0.35 10.45
N SER A 129 32.82 -0.19 9.40
CA SER A 129 34.26 -0.48 9.37
C SER A 129 35.14 0.76 9.51
N ARG A 130 34.63 1.94 9.12
CA ARG A 130 35.31 3.23 9.30
C ARG A 130 35.08 3.86 10.68
N GLY A 131 34.44 3.15 11.60
CA GLY A 131 34.18 3.61 12.97
C GLY A 131 33.02 4.59 13.09
N VAL A 132 32.22 4.77 12.05
CA VAL A 132 31.08 5.70 12.04
C VAL A 132 29.89 5.06 12.77
N LYS A 133 29.65 5.47 14.02
CA LYS A 133 28.59 4.93 14.90
C LYS A 133 27.55 6.00 15.29
N GLY A 134 26.27 5.68 15.08
CA GLY A 134 25.11 6.11 15.88
C GLY A 134 24.81 7.62 16.06
N SER A 135 25.35 8.51 15.23
CA SER A 135 25.14 9.97 15.33
C SER A 135 24.43 10.54 14.10
N PHE A 136 23.84 11.75 14.18
CA PHE A 136 23.32 12.45 13.00
C PHE A 136 24.37 12.64 11.91
N THR A 137 25.64 12.82 12.27
CA THR A 137 26.75 12.85 11.31
C THR A 137 26.97 11.49 10.62
N SER A 138 26.68 10.38 11.31
CA SER A 138 26.71 9.04 10.72
C SER A 138 25.61 8.82 9.69
N LEU A 139 24.46 9.46 9.85
CA LEU A 139 23.37 9.38 8.89
C LEU A 139 23.75 10.04 7.57
N LYS A 140 24.35 11.25 7.61
CA LYS A 140 24.86 11.94 6.41
C LYS A 140 25.91 11.09 5.67
N ALA A 141 26.81 10.43 6.41
CA ALA A 141 27.83 9.56 5.85
C ALA A 141 27.28 8.32 5.13
N ARG A 142 26.04 7.91 5.41
CA ARG A 142 25.33 6.81 4.73
C ARG A 142 24.42 7.29 3.60
N ILE A 143 23.67 8.36 3.82
CA ILE A 143 22.70 8.87 2.85
C ILE A 143 23.38 9.45 1.61
N VAL A 144 24.48 10.21 1.76
CA VAL A 144 25.14 10.84 0.61
C VAL A 144 25.66 9.78 -0.39
N PRO A 145 26.41 8.74 0.02
CA PRO A 145 26.79 7.67 -0.89
C PRO A 145 25.59 6.91 -1.47
N LEU A 146 24.53 6.72 -0.68
CA LEU A 146 23.31 6.06 -1.16
C LEU A 146 22.68 6.85 -2.31
N LEU A 147 22.50 8.16 -2.14
CA LEU A 147 21.95 9.04 -3.18
C LEU A 147 22.79 9.00 -4.45
N ILE A 148 24.12 9.13 -4.31
CA ILE A 148 25.03 9.07 -5.46
C ILE A 148 24.90 7.72 -6.17
N GLY A 149 24.92 6.61 -5.41
CA GLY A 149 24.75 5.27 -5.97
C GLY A 149 23.41 5.07 -6.68
N THR A 150 22.32 5.61 -6.14
CA THR A 150 21.00 5.54 -6.80
C THR A 150 20.94 6.35 -8.09
N VAL A 151 21.58 7.52 -8.14
CA VAL A 151 21.64 8.34 -9.36
C VAL A 151 22.42 7.60 -10.45
N LEU A 152 23.58 7.03 -10.10
CA LEU A 152 24.40 6.26 -11.03
C LEU A 152 23.66 5.01 -11.55
N LEU A 153 22.99 4.28 -10.66
CA LEU A 153 22.15 3.14 -11.04
C LEU A 153 21.02 3.58 -11.99
N GLY A 154 20.38 4.71 -11.71
CA GLY A 154 19.33 5.27 -12.56
C GLY A 154 19.85 5.63 -13.96
N THR A 155 21.04 6.24 -14.06
CA THR A 155 21.65 6.55 -15.35
C THR A 155 22.01 5.30 -16.14
N GLU A 156 22.61 4.30 -15.49
CA GLU A 156 22.95 3.01 -16.13
C GLU A 156 21.71 2.27 -16.63
N LEU A 157 20.63 2.26 -15.83
CA LEU A 157 19.36 1.67 -16.25
C LEU A 157 18.73 2.43 -17.41
N GLY A 158 18.78 3.76 -17.40
CA GLY A 158 18.29 4.61 -18.49
C GLY A 158 19.01 4.30 -19.81
N GLU A 159 20.35 4.30 -19.79
CA GLU A 159 21.18 3.95 -20.94
C GLU A 159 20.90 2.52 -21.44
N ALA A 160 20.75 1.56 -20.52
CA ALA A 160 20.44 0.18 -20.88
C ALA A 160 19.04 0.02 -21.51
N ILE A 161 18.06 0.80 -21.06
CA ILE A 161 16.69 0.82 -21.61
C ILE A 161 16.70 1.45 -23.00
N GLU A 162 17.40 2.57 -23.18
CA GLU A 162 17.56 3.23 -24.48
C GLU A 162 18.30 2.35 -25.49
N ALA A 163 19.38 1.68 -25.06
CA ALA A 163 20.13 0.73 -25.88
C ALA A 163 19.30 -0.47 -26.35
N ARG A 164 18.24 -0.81 -25.61
CA ARG A 164 17.25 -1.85 -26.00
C ARG A 164 16.16 -1.33 -26.94
N GLY A 165 16.25 -0.07 -27.37
CA GLY A 165 15.34 0.53 -28.34
C GLY A 165 14.04 1.06 -27.74
N TYR A 166 14.00 1.34 -26.43
CA TYR A 166 12.84 2.01 -25.84
C TYR A 166 12.74 3.45 -26.36
N GLN A 167 11.62 3.78 -26.99
CA GLN A 167 11.34 5.11 -27.55
C GLN A 167 10.08 5.75 -26.95
N GLY A 168 9.75 5.42 -25.70
CA GLY A 168 8.55 5.94 -25.01
C GLY A 168 7.27 5.12 -25.25
N ASP A 169 7.29 4.09 -26.11
CA ASP A 169 6.17 3.14 -26.24
C ASP A 169 6.58 1.77 -25.68
N LEU A 170 6.01 1.41 -24.52
CA LEU A 170 6.26 0.12 -23.88
C LEU A 170 5.16 -0.86 -24.26
N ARG A 171 5.48 -1.84 -25.11
CA ARG A 171 4.57 -2.92 -25.49
C ARG A 171 4.98 -4.23 -24.84
N LEU A 172 4.32 -4.57 -23.73
CA LEU A 172 4.49 -5.86 -23.07
C LEU A 172 3.40 -6.83 -23.52
N PRO A 173 3.74 -8.08 -23.89
CA PRO A 173 2.73 -9.10 -24.15
C PRO A 173 2.03 -9.45 -22.84
N TYR A 174 0.78 -9.03 -22.70
CA TYR A 174 0.00 -9.27 -21.51
C TYR A 174 -0.55 -10.70 -21.48
N ARG A 175 -0.39 -11.38 -20.35
CA ARG A 175 -0.76 -12.80 -20.17
C ARG A 175 -1.96 -13.04 -19.24
N GLY A 176 -2.56 -11.99 -18.68
CA GLY A 176 -3.70 -12.14 -17.77
C GLY A 176 -4.92 -12.74 -18.49
N LYS A 177 -5.53 -13.75 -17.87
CA LYS A 177 -6.81 -14.32 -18.30
C LYS A 177 -7.85 -13.96 -17.28
N PHE A 178 -8.98 -13.42 -17.74
CA PHE A 178 -10.11 -13.13 -16.86
C PHE A 178 -10.94 -14.41 -16.67
N GLY A 179 -10.87 -14.98 -15.48
CA GLY A 179 -11.64 -16.16 -15.07
C GLY A 179 -12.82 -15.81 -14.17
N LEU A 180 -13.47 -16.87 -13.66
CA LEU A 180 -14.61 -16.73 -12.74
C LEU A 180 -14.16 -16.27 -11.35
N GLU A 181 -12.95 -16.63 -10.93
CA GLU A 181 -12.39 -16.25 -9.64
C GLU A 181 -12.17 -14.74 -9.55
N GLU A 182 -11.66 -14.14 -10.62
CA GLU A 182 -11.52 -12.69 -10.76
C GLU A 182 -12.85 -11.96 -10.67
N ALA A 183 -13.88 -12.50 -11.34
CA ALA A 183 -15.22 -11.93 -11.31
C ALA A 183 -15.83 -11.99 -9.91
N LEU A 184 -15.62 -13.10 -9.18
CA LEU A 184 -16.09 -13.25 -7.79
C LEU A 184 -15.38 -12.28 -6.84
N ILE A 185 -14.06 -12.11 -6.98
CA ILE A 185 -13.29 -11.18 -6.16
C ILE A 185 -13.73 -9.73 -6.41
N LEU A 186 -13.90 -9.34 -7.68
CA LEU A 186 -14.42 -8.01 -8.01
C LEU A 186 -15.83 -7.80 -7.45
N ALA A 187 -16.75 -8.75 -7.69
CA ALA A 187 -18.12 -8.65 -7.19
C ALA A 187 -18.16 -8.54 -5.66
N GLY A 188 -17.35 -9.35 -4.96
CA GLY A 188 -17.22 -9.32 -3.50
C GLY A 188 -16.69 -7.97 -3.01
N SER A 189 -15.65 -7.41 -3.65
CA SER A 189 -15.10 -6.11 -3.28
C SER A 189 -16.11 -4.97 -3.46
N VAL A 190 -16.87 -4.97 -4.57
CA VAL A 190 -17.90 -3.96 -4.85
C VAL A 190 -19.07 -4.08 -3.88
N LEU A 191 -19.51 -5.29 -3.56
CA LEU A 191 -20.57 -5.52 -2.57
C LEU A 191 -20.15 -5.00 -1.20
N LEU A 192 -18.90 -5.29 -0.79
CA LEU A 192 -18.34 -4.81 0.48
C LEU A 192 -18.29 -3.28 0.52
N LEU A 193 -17.93 -2.62 -0.58
CA LEU A 193 -18.00 -1.16 -0.69
C LEU A 193 -19.44 -0.65 -0.58
N ALA A 194 -20.39 -1.27 -1.27
CA ALA A 194 -21.79 -0.86 -1.26
C ALA A 194 -22.41 -0.96 0.16
N VAL A 195 -22.10 -2.03 0.89
CA VAL A 195 -22.55 -2.22 2.28
C VAL A 195 -21.97 -1.15 3.21
N ASN A 196 -20.71 -0.76 3.02
CA ASN A 196 -20.07 0.26 3.86
C ASN A 196 -20.45 1.71 3.51
N LEU A 197 -21.07 1.93 2.35
CA LEU A 197 -21.53 3.25 1.90
C LEU A 197 -22.94 3.59 2.42
N ILE A 198 -23.76 2.56 2.70
CA ILE A 198 -25.13 2.67 3.24
C ILE A 198 -25.07 2.91 4.75
#